data_AF-A0A6N6RYD8-F1
#
_entry.id   AF-A0A6N6RYD8-F1
#
_cell.length_a   1.000
_cell.length_b   1.000
_cell.length_c   1.000
_cell.angle_alpha   90.00
_cell.angle_beta   90.00
_cell.angle_gamma   90.00
#
_symmetry.space_group_name_H-M   'P 1'
#
loop_
_entity.id
_entity.type
_entity.pdbx_description
1 polymer ?
#
loop_
_entity_poly.entity_id
_entity_poly.type
_entity_poly.pdbx_seq_one_letter_code
_entity_poly.pdbx_strand_id
1 'polypeptide(L)'
;MSTSKNVSGVRALTFDVFGTVVDWRSSIIREMSVLGRSKGIEADWERFADAWRGGYAPAMNMVRTGELPWTSIDSLHRMVLDRLLLEFGIEVLSESEKDYINRAWHRLLPWPDSIAGIERIRKRFIAATLSNG
;
A
#
# COMPACT_ATOMS: atom_id res chain seq x y z
N MET A 1 -5.31 -3.30 36.55
CA MET A 1 -4.50 -4.52 36.44
C MET A 1 -4.72 -5.10 35.05
N SER A 2 -3.69 -5.14 34.22
CA SER A 2 -3.78 -5.73 32.87
C SER A 2 -3.63 -7.24 32.98
N THR A 3 -4.66 -7.99 32.61
CA THR A 3 -4.57 -9.44 32.48
C THR A 3 -3.72 -9.76 31.26
N SER A 4 -2.48 -10.19 31.49
CA SER A 4 -1.65 -10.76 30.43
C SER A 4 -2.40 -11.94 29.82
N LYS A 5 -2.75 -11.84 28.52
CA LYS A 5 -3.31 -12.98 27.79
C LYS A 5 -2.24 -14.07 27.69
N ASN A 6 -2.59 -15.30 28.06
CA ASN A 6 -1.70 -16.43 27.88
C ASN A 6 -1.49 -16.72 26.38
N VAL A 7 -0.25 -16.58 25.91
CA VAL A 7 0.15 -16.78 24.51
C VAL A 7 1.02 -18.03 24.31
N SER A 8 1.12 -18.92 25.31
CA SER A 8 2.00 -20.10 25.25
C SER A 8 1.66 -21.08 24.13
N GLY A 9 0.42 -21.07 23.63
CA GLY A 9 -0.05 -21.91 22.53
C GLY A 9 0.07 -21.29 21.14
N VAL A 10 0.59 -20.07 21.01
CA VAL A 10 0.74 -19.40 19.72
C VAL A 10 1.78 -20.12 18.86
N ARG A 11 1.40 -20.52 17.65
CA ARG A 11 2.28 -21.19 16.68
C ARG A 11 2.54 -20.38 15.40
N ALA A 12 1.70 -19.38 15.13
CA ALA A 12 1.81 -18.52 13.98
C ALA A 12 1.65 -17.05 14.39
N LEU A 13 2.46 -16.19 13.80
CA LEU A 13 2.34 -14.74 13.86
C LEU A 13 2.02 -14.25 12.46
N THR A 14 0.85 -13.63 12.30
CA THR A 14 0.46 -13.01 11.05
C THR A 14 0.72 -11.51 11.10
N PHE A 15 1.08 -10.95 9.95
CA PHE A 15 1.42 -9.54 9.83
C PHE A 15 0.46 -8.86 8.85
N ASP A 16 -0.16 -7.78 9.32
CA ASP A 16 -0.51 -6.69 8.40
C ASP A 16 0.79 -6.20 7.73
N VAL A 17 0.69 -5.74 6.49
CA VAL A 17 1.87 -5.40 5.67
C VAL A 17 2.01 -3.90 5.48
N PHE A 18 0.98 -3.25 4.95
CA PHE A 18 1.05 -1.83 4.55
C PHE A 18 1.04 -0.91 5.78
N GLY A 19 2.22 -0.40 6.13
CA GLY A 19 2.44 0.49 7.28
C GLY A 19 3.04 -0.25 8.46
N THR A 20 2.64 -1.50 8.68
CA THR A 20 3.20 -2.35 9.74
C THR A 20 4.59 -2.89 9.36
N VAL A 21 4.77 -3.39 8.13
CA VAL A 21 6.04 -3.99 7.67
C VAL A 21 6.78 -3.08 6.70
N VAL A 22 6.04 -2.36 5.85
CA VAL A 22 6.58 -1.50 4.81
C VAL A 22 6.19 -0.04 4.96
N ASP A 23 7.14 0.85 4.66
CA ASP A 23 6.93 2.29 4.54
C ASP A 23 6.28 2.59 3.18
N TRP A 24 4.96 2.49 3.13
CA TRP A 24 4.22 2.78 1.92
C TRP A 24 4.31 4.25 1.52
N ARG A 25 4.28 5.18 2.48
CA ARG A 25 4.15 6.62 2.20
C ARG A 25 5.40 7.14 1.49
N SER A 26 6.57 6.95 2.09
CA SER A 26 7.83 7.42 1.50
C SER A 26 8.13 6.72 0.17
N SER A 27 7.76 5.44 0.05
CA SER A 27 7.92 4.69 -1.20
C SER A 27 7.07 5.26 -2.33
N ILE A 28 5.78 5.54 -2.10
CA ILE A 28 4.90 6.14 -3.11
C ILE A 28 5.36 7.55 -3.47
N ILE A 29 5.73 8.38 -2.50
CA ILE A 29 6.29 9.73 -2.75
C ILE A 29 7.52 9.62 -3.66
N ARG A 30 8.43 8.67 -3.40
CA ARG A 30 9.63 8.44 -4.22
C ARG A 30 9.26 8.06 -5.65
N GLU A 31 8.36 7.11 -5.84
CA GLU A 31 7.93 6.64 -7.18
C GLU A 31 7.29 7.78 -7.98
N MET A 32 6.39 8.55 -7.36
CA MET A 32 5.77 9.72 -7.98
C MET A 32 6.78 10.82 -8.30
N SER A 33 7.74 11.07 -7.40
CA SER A 33 8.80 12.06 -7.63
C SER A 33 9.74 11.67 -8.78
N VAL A 34 10.04 10.37 -8.94
CA VAL A 34 10.83 9.85 -10.06
C VAL A 34 10.07 10.05 -11.37
N LEU A 35 8.79 9.70 -11.40
CA LEU A 35 7.92 9.90 -12.56
C LEU A 35 7.78 11.39 -12.91
N GLY A 36 7.59 12.25 -11.91
CA GLY A 36 7.48 13.69 -12.08
C GLY A 36 8.72 14.28 -12.74
N ARG A 37 9.92 13.91 -12.26
CA ARG A 37 11.18 14.35 -12.87
C ARG A 37 11.36 13.85 -14.31
N SER A 38 10.98 12.62 -14.62
CA SER A 38 11.15 12.08 -15.98
C SER A 38 10.16 12.67 -16.99
N LYS A 39 9.03 13.21 -16.51
CA LYS A 39 7.96 13.78 -17.34
C LYS A 39 7.84 15.30 -17.29
N GLY A 40 8.63 15.97 -16.44
CA GLY A 40 8.50 17.41 -16.20
C GLY A 40 7.17 17.77 -15.50
N ILE A 41 6.65 16.88 -14.66
CA ILE A 41 5.44 17.12 -13.86
C ILE A 41 5.85 17.59 -12.48
N GLU A 42 5.34 18.76 -12.09
CA GLU A 42 5.46 19.29 -10.75
C GLU A 42 4.11 19.18 -10.02
N ALA A 43 4.11 18.52 -8.87
CA ALA A 43 2.93 18.39 -8.03
C ALA A 43 3.34 18.11 -6.57
N ASP A 44 2.40 18.30 -5.65
CA ASP A 44 2.56 17.93 -4.25
C ASP A 44 2.43 16.40 -4.10
N TRP A 45 3.57 15.70 -4.18
CA TRP A 45 3.62 14.24 -4.12
C TRP A 45 3.30 13.67 -2.74
N GLU A 46 3.45 14.47 -1.68
CA GLU A 46 3.03 14.09 -0.32
C GLU A 46 1.51 14.04 -0.25
N ARG A 47 0.85 15.13 -0.66
CA ARG A 47 -0.61 15.20 -0.76
C ARG A 47 -1.15 14.13 -1.71
N PHE A 48 -0.45 13.86 -2.82
CA PHE A 48 -0.85 12.81 -3.75
C PHE A 48 -0.83 11.42 -3.09
N ALA A 49 0.26 11.08 -2.40
CA ALA A 49 0.39 9.80 -1.71
C ALA A 49 -0.67 9.62 -0.61
N ASP A 50 -0.91 10.68 0.17
CA ASP A 50 -1.92 10.69 1.23
C ASP A 50 -3.33 10.57 0.65
N ALA A 51 -3.63 11.25 -0.47
CA ALA A 51 -4.92 11.15 -1.16
C ALA A 51 -5.14 9.76 -1.79
N TRP A 52 -4.09 9.13 -2.32
CA TRP A 52 -4.17 7.77 -2.87
C TRP A 52 -4.45 6.76 -1.79
N ARG A 53 -3.74 6.84 -0.65
CA ARG A 53 -4.03 6.00 0.51
C ARG A 53 -5.41 6.29 1.09
N GLY A 54 -5.83 7.55 1.11
CA GLY A 54 -7.16 7.97 1.58
C GLY A 54 -8.30 7.42 0.75
N GLY A 55 -8.11 7.26 -0.57
CA GLY A 55 -9.11 6.68 -1.48
C GLY A 55 -9.28 5.17 -1.35
N TYR A 56 -8.32 4.46 -0.75
CA TYR A 56 -8.37 3.00 -0.59
C TYR A 56 -9.56 2.54 0.28
N ALA A 57 -9.77 3.17 1.44
CA ALA A 57 -10.82 2.73 2.37
C ALA A 57 -12.25 2.90 1.80
N PRO A 58 -12.60 4.04 1.16
CA PRO A 58 -13.86 4.17 0.44
C PRO A 58 -14.03 3.12 -0.67
N ALA A 59 -13.02 2.90 -1.51
CA ALA A 59 -13.08 1.94 -2.61
C ALA A 59 -13.28 0.49 -2.10
N MET A 60 -12.57 0.11 -1.04
CA MET A 60 -12.77 -1.18 -0.36
C MET A 60 -14.16 -1.31 0.28
N ASN A 61 -14.73 -0.21 0.77
CA ASN A 61 -16.05 -0.25 1.38
C ASN A 61 -17.13 -0.60 0.35
N MET A 62 -17.02 -0.11 -0.89
CA MET A 62 -17.95 -0.45 -1.96
C MET A 62 -17.98 -1.96 -2.25
N VAL A 63 -16.82 -2.63 -2.20
CA VAL A 63 -16.76 -4.10 -2.32
C VAL A 63 -17.39 -4.78 -1.10
N ARG A 64 -17.11 -4.26 0.10
CA ARG A 64 -17.62 -4.80 1.36
C ARG A 64 -19.14 -4.72 1.48
N THR A 65 -19.75 -3.65 0.99
CA THR A 65 -21.21 -3.41 1.02
C THR A 65 -21.95 -4.03 -0.16
N GLY A 66 -21.22 -4.58 -1.14
CA GLY A 66 -21.79 -5.20 -2.34
C GLY A 66 -22.17 -4.22 -3.44
N GLU A 67 -21.78 -2.95 -3.33
CA GLU A 67 -21.91 -1.95 -4.41
C GLU A 67 -20.99 -2.28 -5.60
N LEU A 68 -19.83 -2.89 -5.31
CA LEU A 68 -18.95 -3.50 -6.31
C LEU A 68 -18.84 -5.01 -6.07
N PRO A 69 -18.72 -5.83 -7.14
CA PRO A 69 -18.33 -7.23 -6.98
C PRO A 69 -16.91 -7.32 -6.41
N TRP A 70 -16.47 -8.54 -6.08
CA TRP A 70 -15.08 -8.78 -5.69
C TRP A 70 -14.14 -8.16 -6.72
N THR A 71 -13.28 -7.27 -6.24
CA THR A 71 -12.37 -6.47 -7.04
C THR A 71 -11.00 -6.52 -6.38
N SER A 72 -9.96 -6.78 -7.16
CA SER A 72 -8.60 -6.86 -6.62
C SER A 72 -8.14 -5.50 -6.08
N ILE A 73 -7.23 -5.53 -5.10
CA ILE A 73 -6.64 -4.31 -4.56
C ILE A 73 -5.93 -3.49 -5.65
N ASP A 74 -5.28 -4.14 -6.61
CA ASP A 74 -4.66 -3.46 -7.75
C ASP A 74 -5.67 -2.68 -8.59
N SER A 75 -6.86 -3.24 -8.82
CA SER A 75 -7.93 -2.56 -9.55
C SER A 75 -8.53 -1.41 -8.73
N LEU A 76 -8.70 -1.59 -7.42
CA LEU A 76 -9.16 -0.50 -6.54
C LEU A 76 -8.14 0.64 -6.48
N HIS A 77 -6.84 0.34 -6.37
CA HIS A 77 -5.79 1.34 -6.46
C HIS A 77 -5.79 2.05 -7.82
N ARG A 78 -6.05 1.32 -8.92
CA ARG A 78 -6.15 1.91 -10.27
C ARG A 78 -7.31 2.90 -10.37
N MET A 79 -8.49 2.54 -9.85
CA MET A 79 -9.66 3.43 -9.82
C MET A 79 -9.35 4.74 -9.07
N VAL A 80 -8.68 4.65 -7.91
CA VAL A 80 -8.28 5.83 -7.14
C VAL A 80 -7.22 6.63 -7.90
N LEU A 81 -6.22 5.97 -8.51
CA LEU A 81 -5.17 6.61 -9.29
C LEU A 81 -5.76 7.42 -10.44
N ASP A 82 -6.64 6.84 -11.26
CA ASP A 82 -7.22 7.52 -12.42
C ASP A 82 -7.96 8.81 -12.01
N ARG A 83 -8.71 8.77 -10.89
CA ARG A 83 -9.34 9.97 -10.31
C ARG A 83 -8.29 11.00 -9.88
N LEU A 84 -7.23 10.59 -9.18
CA LEU A 84 -6.21 11.50 -8.67
C LEU A 84 -5.37 12.13 -9.79
N LEU A 85 -5.09 11.40 -10.87
CA LEU A 85 -4.41 11.98 -12.04
C LEU A 85 -5.22 13.16 -12.59
N LEU A 86 -6.55 13.05 -12.66
CA LEU A 86 -7.42 14.15 -13.06
C LEU A 86 -7.41 15.31 -12.04
N GLU A 87 -7.53 15.01 -10.74
CA GLU A 87 -7.55 16.03 -9.67
C GLU A 87 -6.24 16.82 -9.57
N PHE A 88 -5.11 16.22 -9.94
CA PHE A 88 -3.79 16.85 -9.97
C PHE A 88 -3.41 17.40 -11.36
N GLY A 89 -4.30 17.31 -12.36
CA GLY A 89 -4.05 17.83 -13.71
C GLY A 89 -2.97 17.07 -14.49
N ILE A 90 -2.78 15.78 -14.22
CA ILE A 90 -1.76 14.93 -14.83
C ILE A 90 -2.37 14.15 -16.00
N GLU A 91 -2.21 14.67 -17.21
CA GLU A 91 -2.80 14.08 -18.43
C GLU A 91 -1.77 13.38 -19.34
N VAL A 92 -0.48 13.64 -19.13
CA VAL A 92 0.60 13.26 -20.06
C VAL A 92 1.06 11.80 -19.95
N LEU A 93 0.49 11.02 -19.03
CA LEU A 93 0.87 9.62 -18.81
C LEU A 93 0.20 8.68 -19.81
N SER A 94 0.99 7.81 -20.44
CA SER A 94 0.44 6.71 -21.24
C SER A 94 -0.24 5.66 -20.35
N GLU A 95 -1.06 4.79 -20.93
CA GLU A 95 -1.68 3.69 -20.17
C GLU A 95 -0.65 2.74 -19.55
N SER A 96 0.46 2.47 -20.24
CA SER A 96 1.54 1.63 -19.69
C SER A 96 2.24 2.29 -18.50
N GLU A 97 2.32 3.63 -18.49
CA GLU A 97 2.87 4.39 -17.36
C GLU A 97 1.91 4.42 -16.18
N LYS A 98 0.60 4.55 -16.44
CA LYS A 98 -0.44 4.41 -15.41
C LYS A 98 -0.42 3.02 -14.77
N ASP A 99 -0.27 1.97 -15.56
CA ASP A 99 -0.12 0.61 -15.03
C ASP A 99 1.17 0.42 -14.21
N TYR A 100 2.29 0.96 -14.71
CA TYR A 100 3.56 0.89 -14.01
C TYR A 100 3.53 1.59 -12.64
N ILE A 101 2.93 2.79 -12.59
CA ILE A 101 2.81 3.55 -11.34
C ILE A 101 1.75 2.94 -10.43
N ASN A 102 0.66 2.38 -10.95
CA ASN A 102 -0.31 1.64 -10.15
C ASN A 102 0.35 0.47 -9.39
N ARG A 103 1.34 -0.18 -10.00
CA ARG A 103 2.14 -1.24 -9.35
C ARG A 103 3.23 -0.72 -8.39
N ALA A 104 3.31 0.58 -8.13
CA ALA A 104 4.23 1.12 -7.12
C ALA A 104 3.98 0.52 -5.72
N TRP A 105 2.74 0.16 -5.42
CA TRP A 105 2.36 -0.56 -4.19
C TRP A 105 3.04 -1.93 -4.02
N HIS A 106 3.67 -2.47 -5.07
CA HIS A 106 4.41 -3.74 -5.03
C HIS A 106 5.92 -3.52 -4.81
N ARG A 107 6.40 -2.26 -4.77
CA ARG A 107 7.83 -1.88 -4.67
C ARG A 107 8.13 -1.06 -3.41
N LEU A 108 7.42 -1.36 -2.33
CA LEU A 108 7.52 -0.62 -1.08
C LEU A 108 8.75 -1.05 -0.28
N LEU A 109 9.46 -0.07 0.28
CA LEU A 109 10.59 -0.34 1.16
C LEU A 109 10.10 -0.86 2.52
N PRO A 110 10.72 -1.91 3.08
CA PRO A 110 10.48 -2.32 4.45
C PRO A 110 11.04 -1.28 5.43
N TRP A 111 10.46 -1.21 6.63
CA TRP A 111 11.12 -0.53 7.75
C TRP A 111 12.48 -1.19 8.07
N PRO A 112 13.46 -0.45 8.61
CA PRO A 112 14.81 -0.96 8.85
C PRO A 112 14.85 -2.23 9.71
N ASP A 113 13.91 -2.39 10.64
CA ASP A 113 13.80 -3.52 11.56
C ASP A 113 12.96 -4.69 11.02
N SER A 114 12.06 -4.46 10.06
CA SER A 114 11.09 -5.45 9.58
C SER A 114 11.74 -6.76 9.13
N ILE A 115 12.77 -6.69 8.28
CA ILE A 115 13.43 -7.89 7.74
C ILE A 115 14.08 -8.69 8.88
N ALA A 116 14.94 -8.05 9.67
CA ALA A 116 15.68 -8.72 10.74
C ALA A 116 14.74 -9.27 11.83
N GLY A 117 13.68 -8.53 12.15
CA GLY A 117 12.65 -8.93 13.11
C GLY A 117 11.87 -10.16 12.64
N ILE A 118 11.37 -10.15 11.41
CA ILE A 118 10.63 -11.27 10.82
C ILE A 118 11.53 -12.51 10.69
N GLU A 119 12.79 -12.36 10.25
CA GLU A 119 13.75 -13.47 10.18
C GLU A 119 13.99 -14.12 11.54
N ARG A 120 14.07 -13.31 12.62
CA ARG A 120 14.18 -13.84 13.98
C ARG A 120 12.90 -14.56 14.42
N ILE A 121 11.73 -14.03 14.08
CA ILE A 121 10.42 -14.64 14.40
C ILE A 121 10.26 -16.00 13.71
N ARG A 122 10.65 -16.09 12.43
CA ARG A 122 10.57 -17.30 11.61
C ARG A 122 11.35 -18.49 12.16
N LYS A 123 12.34 -18.24 13.01
CA LYS A 123 13.08 -19.32 13.70
C LYS A 123 12.24 -20.09 14.72
N ARG A 124 11.11 -19.51 15.18
CA ARG A 124 10.29 -20.08 16.27
C ARG A 124 8.81 -20.19 15.94
N PHE A 125 8.30 -19.37 15.01
CA PHE A 125 6.89 -19.30 14.65
C PHE A 125 6.72 -19.36 13.14
N ILE A 126 5.56 -19.84 12.69
CA ILE A 126 5.13 -19.59 11.32
C ILE A 126 4.89 -18.08 11.18
N ALA A 127 5.57 -17.44 10.23
CA ALA A 127 5.31 -16.05 9.86
C ALA A 127 4.54 -16.04 8.54
N ALA A 128 3.39 -15.36 8.51
CA ALA A 128 2.58 -15.23 7.31
C ALA A 128 2.01 -13.82 7.19
N THR A 129 1.67 -13.40 5.98
CA THR A 129 0.94 -12.15 5.76
C THR A 129 -0.55 -12.37 6.02
N LEU A 130 -1.18 -11.42 6.70
CA LEU A 130 -2.62 -11.29 6.80
C LEU A 130 -2.95 -9.85 6.39
N SER A 131 -2.92 -9.63 5.07
CA SER A 131 -3.06 -8.34 4.41
C SER A 131 -4.25 -8.38 3.45
N ASN A 132 -4.76 -7.20 3.09
CA ASN A 132 -5.83 -7.10 2.10
C ASN A 132 -5.34 -7.29 0.65
N GLY A 133 -4.08 -6.90 0.40
CA GLY A 133 -3.41 -7.00 -0.91
C GLY A 133 -2.70 -8.32 -1.10
#